data_AF-A0A267FH85-F1
#
_entry.id   AF-A0A267FH85-F1
#
_cell.length_a   1.000
_cell.length_b   1.000
_cell.length_c   1.000
_cell.angle_alpha   90.00
_cell.angle_beta   90.00
_cell.angle_gamma   90.00
#
_symmetry.space_group_name_H-M   'P 1'
#
loop_
_entity.id
_entity.type
_entity.pdbx_description
1 polymer ?
#
loop_
_entity_poly.entity_id
_entity_poly.type
_entity_poly.pdbx_seq_one_letter_code
_entity_poly.pdbx_strand_id
1 'polypeptide(L)'
;MIRNVFDGVIWVILPCAMIICNDMMAYVFGFFFGRTPLIKLSPKKTWEGFLGGGFSTIVFSLLLGHCLIQFDSMVCPIEYDELGNTLNTNCSRHPVFQPVQFRLPFAEFLMEDSSTLLGFEALLSSIPWYQFHWHTICMASFASIVAPFGGFFASGFKRAFKIKDFSNTIPGHGGVMDRFDCQIIMGIFVYVYFHTFIMVTSPHHLLRQVYSLRPSDQLKFYEALTEGLAKRGIVPAV
;
A
#
# COMPACT_ATOMS: atom_id res chain seq x y z
N MET A 1 -9.84 5.73 -4.60
CA MET A 1 -8.58 6.42 -4.96
C MET A 1 -8.52 7.84 -4.38
N ILE A 2 -9.47 8.74 -4.68
CA ILE A 2 -9.44 10.12 -4.17
C ILE A 2 -9.42 10.21 -2.63
N ARG A 3 -10.19 9.37 -1.92
CA ARG A 3 -10.17 9.32 -0.45
C ARG A 3 -8.77 9.01 0.11
N ASN A 4 -8.08 8.02 -0.46
CA ASN A 4 -6.71 7.67 -0.07
C ASN A 4 -5.72 8.84 -0.24
N VAL A 5 -5.94 9.74 -1.22
CA VAL A 5 -5.09 10.93 -1.39
C VAL A 5 -5.20 11.87 -0.19
N PHE A 6 -6.42 12.03 0.35
CA PHE A 6 -6.66 12.86 1.52
C PHE A 6 -6.11 12.26 2.81
N ASP A 7 -6.10 10.93 2.91
CA ASP A 7 -5.52 10.22 4.08
C ASP A 7 -3.98 10.15 4.02
N GLY A 8 -3.38 10.42 2.86
CA GLY A 8 -1.94 10.47 2.65
C GLY A 8 -1.56 10.13 1.21
N VAL A 9 -0.83 11.02 0.55
CA VAL A 9 -0.44 10.89 -0.87
C VAL A 9 0.38 9.61 -1.11
N ILE A 10 1.12 9.14 -0.11
CA ILE A 10 1.89 7.89 -0.13
C ILE A 10 1.05 6.67 -0.54
N TRP A 11 -0.23 6.62 -0.13
CA TRP A 11 -1.14 5.51 -0.44
C TRP A 11 -1.58 5.46 -1.91
N VAL A 12 -1.21 6.46 -2.71
CA VAL A 12 -1.44 6.46 -4.16
C VAL A 12 -0.13 6.38 -4.92
N ILE A 13 0.87 7.21 -4.56
CA ILE A 13 2.14 7.25 -5.29
C ILE A 13 2.90 5.92 -5.19
N LEU A 14 2.98 5.33 -4.00
CA LEU A 14 3.77 4.12 -3.81
C LEU A 14 3.20 2.91 -4.57
N PRO A 15 1.91 2.58 -4.47
CA PRO A 15 1.31 1.51 -5.28
C PRO A 15 1.42 1.72 -6.80
N CYS A 16 1.25 2.96 -7.26
CA CYS A 16 1.43 3.28 -8.68
C CYS A 16 2.87 3.00 -9.13
N ALA A 17 3.86 3.40 -8.33
CA ALA A 17 5.27 3.15 -8.60
C ALA A 17 5.62 1.64 -8.55
N MET A 18 5.00 0.87 -7.66
CA MET A 18 5.18 -0.59 -7.59
C MET A 18 4.77 -1.26 -8.92
N ILE A 19 3.62 -0.90 -9.50
CA ILE A 19 3.18 -1.49 -10.79
C ILE A 19 4.15 -1.14 -11.91
N ILE A 20 4.55 0.13 -12.00
CA ILE A 20 5.49 0.59 -13.04
C ILE A 20 6.81 -0.15 -12.92
N CYS A 21 7.34 -0.27 -11.70
CA CYS A 21 8.55 -1.03 -11.42
C CYS A 21 8.38 -2.50 -11.82
N ASN A 22 7.26 -3.13 -11.45
CA ASN A 22 6.99 -4.53 -11.77
C ASN A 22 6.98 -4.79 -13.28
N ASP A 23 6.31 -3.94 -14.07
CA ASP A 23 6.27 -4.10 -15.53
C ASP A 23 7.64 -3.86 -16.17
N MET A 24 8.39 -2.85 -15.72
CA MET A 24 9.74 -2.58 -16.20
C MET A 24 10.70 -3.72 -15.87
N MET A 25 10.72 -4.18 -14.62
CA MET A 25 11.63 -5.24 -14.18
C MET A 25 11.24 -6.59 -14.78
N ALA A 26 9.94 -6.89 -14.93
CA ALA A 26 9.52 -8.11 -15.63
C ALA A 26 9.96 -8.12 -17.09
N TYR A 27 9.96 -6.96 -17.76
CA TYR A 27 10.53 -6.83 -19.10
C TYR A 27 12.06 -7.03 -19.10
N VAL A 28 12.78 -6.39 -18.18
CA VAL A 28 14.25 -6.50 -18.08
C VAL A 28 14.68 -7.95 -17.83
N PHE A 29 14.13 -8.60 -16.79
CA PHE A 29 14.45 -10.01 -16.51
C PHE A 29 13.93 -10.95 -17.60
N GLY A 30 12.79 -10.65 -18.20
CA GLY A 30 12.27 -11.40 -19.33
C GLY A 30 13.17 -11.32 -20.56
N PHE A 31 13.80 -10.18 -20.81
CA PHE A 31 14.75 -10.00 -21.92
C PHE A 31 16.06 -10.74 -21.70
N PHE A 32 16.64 -10.66 -20.50
CA PHE A 32 17.95 -11.29 -20.21
C PHE A 32 17.87 -12.80 -19.92
N PHE A 33 16.82 -13.24 -19.22
CA PHE A 33 16.72 -14.60 -18.69
C PHE A 33 15.49 -15.37 -19.17
N GLY A 34 14.62 -14.74 -19.97
CA GLY A 34 13.36 -15.35 -20.40
C GLY A 34 13.55 -16.53 -21.35
N ARG A 35 13.15 -17.72 -20.89
CA ARG A 35 13.18 -18.96 -21.70
C ARG A 35 11.82 -19.63 -21.74
N THR A 36 11.04 -19.55 -20.66
CA THR A 36 9.77 -20.27 -20.53
C THR A 36 8.56 -19.34 -20.62
N PRO A 37 7.67 -19.48 -21.61
CA PRO A 37 6.50 -18.61 -21.74
C PRO A 37 5.48 -18.87 -20.62
N LEU A 38 4.91 -17.80 -20.07
CA LEU A 38 3.97 -17.84 -18.96
C LEU A 38 2.56 -18.29 -19.40
N ILE A 39 2.06 -17.76 -20.52
CA ILE A 39 0.71 -18.05 -21.04
C ILE A 39 0.79 -18.18 -22.56
N LYS A 40 0.13 -19.21 -23.13
CA LYS A 40 0.05 -19.42 -24.59
C LYS A 40 -0.55 -18.22 -25.34
N LEU A 41 -1.46 -17.51 -24.70
CA LEU A 41 -2.02 -16.27 -25.22
C LEU A 41 -0.91 -15.20 -25.38
N SER A 42 0.01 -15.02 -24.43
CA SER A 42 1.05 -13.99 -24.53
C SER A 42 2.46 -14.59 -24.57
N PRO A 43 2.95 -15.01 -25.76
CA PRO A 43 4.22 -15.72 -25.87
C PRO A 43 5.45 -14.87 -25.50
N LYS A 44 5.30 -13.54 -25.40
CA LYS A 44 6.38 -12.63 -25.00
C LYS A 44 6.55 -12.50 -23.48
N LYS A 45 5.60 -12.97 -22.66
CA LYS A 45 5.71 -12.92 -21.20
C LYS A 45 6.30 -14.24 -20.70
N THR A 46 7.33 -14.19 -19.87
CA THR A 46 8.07 -15.36 -19.38
C THR A 46 7.94 -15.53 -17.87
N TRP A 47 8.09 -16.76 -17.38
CA TRP A 47 8.09 -17.05 -15.94
C TRP A 47 9.28 -16.40 -15.23
N GLU A 48 10.45 -16.39 -15.86
CA GLU A 48 11.66 -15.78 -15.29
C GLU A 48 11.49 -14.26 -15.15
N GLY A 49 10.86 -13.62 -16.13
CA GLY A 49 10.49 -12.21 -16.05
C GLY A 49 9.48 -11.94 -14.94
N PHE A 50 8.45 -12.77 -14.80
CA PHE A 50 7.45 -12.61 -13.73
C PHE A 50 8.06 -12.73 -12.32
N LEU A 51 8.90 -13.74 -12.08
CA LEU A 51 9.57 -13.93 -10.80
C LEU A 51 10.59 -12.82 -10.49
N GLY A 52 11.40 -12.44 -11.49
CA GLY A 52 12.37 -11.34 -11.35
C GLY A 52 11.69 -10.00 -11.09
N GLY A 53 10.61 -9.71 -11.81
CA GLY A 53 9.77 -8.53 -11.59
C GLY A 53 9.19 -8.49 -10.17
N GLY A 54 8.71 -9.64 -9.67
CA GLY A 54 8.19 -9.74 -8.31
C GLY A 54 9.24 -9.47 -7.23
N PHE A 55 10.39 -10.14 -7.31
CA PHE A 55 11.48 -9.93 -6.36
C PHE A 55 11.97 -8.48 -6.36
N SER A 56 12.20 -7.90 -7.54
CA SER A 56 12.63 -6.51 -7.65
C SER A 56 11.59 -5.51 -7.17
N THR A 57 10.30 -5.78 -7.35
CA THR A 57 9.23 -4.91 -6.86
C THR A 57 9.18 -4.89 -5.33
N ILE A 58 9.40 -6.02 -4.67
CA ILE A 58 9.49 -6.09 -3.20
C ILE A 58 10.66 -5.24 -2.72
N VAL A 59 11.87 -5.44 -3.27
CA VAL A 59 13.06 -4.67 -2.89
C VAL A 59 12.86 -3.18 -3.16
N PHE A 60 12.36 -2.81 -4.34
CA PHE A 60 12.07 -1.43 -4.71
C PHE A 60 11.04 -0.79 -3.78
N SER A 61 9.98 -1.51 -3.42
CA SER A 61 8.93 -1.00 -2.54
C SER A 61 9.41 -0.71 -1.13
N LEU A 62 10.34 -1.51 -0.61
CA LEU A 62 10.96 -1.29 0.69
C LEU A 62 11.85 -0.03 0.66
N LEU A 63 12.70 0.10 -0.37
CA LEU A 63 13.59 1.24 -0.53
C LEU A 63 12.82 2.55 -0.75
N LEU A 64 11.87 2.54 -1.69
CA LEU A 64 11.05 3.71 -1.99
C LEU A 64 10.12 4.05 -0.82
N GLY A 65 9.51 3.04 -0.20
CA GLY A 65 8.68 3.23 0.98
C GLY A 65 9.46 3.89 2.12
N HIS A 66 10.65 3.41 2.43
CA HIS A 66 11.53 3.99 3.44
C HIS A 66 11.91 5.45 3.14
N CYS A 67 12.19 5.76 1.87
CA CYS A 67 12.48 7.12 1.43
C CYS A 67 11.26 8.05 1.58
N LEU A 68 10.07 7.60 1.17
CA LEU A 68 8.85 8.41 1.21
C LEU A 68 8.37 8.73 2.63
N ILE A 69 8.60 7.85 3.60
CA ILE A 69 8.21 8.07 5.01
C ILE A 69 8.93 9.29 5.62
N GLN A 70 10.10 9.67 5.08
CA GLN A 70 10.85 10.82 5.59
C GLN A 70 10.16 12.16 5.31
N PHE A 71 9.23 12.20 4.36
CA PHE A 71 8.53 13.42 3.95
C PHE A 71 7.14 13.50 4.57
N ASP A 72 6.93 14.44 5.50
CA ASP A 72 5.64 14.64 6.16
C ASP A 72 4.51 14.94 5.16
N SER A 73 4.79 15.71 4.10
CA SER A 73 3.80 16.01 3.05
C SER A 73 3.28 14.78 2.29
N MET A 74 4.01 13.66 2.29
CA MET A 74 3.57 12.42 1.64
C MET A 74 2.72 11.56 2.57
N VAL A 75 2.98 11.65 3.88
CA VAL A 75 2.43 10.75 4.89
C VAL A 75 1.23 11.36 5.61
N CYS A 76 1.26 12.66 5.86
CA CYS A 76 0.22 13.36 6.59
C CYS A 76 -1.03 13.61 5.74
N PRO A 77 -2.23 13.55 6.36
CA PRO A 77 -3.46 13.92 5.69
C PRO A 77 -3.48 15.42 5.38
N ILE A 78 -4.20 15.78 4.32
CA ILE A 78 -4.34 17.17 3.89
C ILE A 78 -5.52 17.79 4.62
N GLU A 79 -5.25 18.76 5.50
CA GLU A 79 -6.28 19.55 6.19
C GLU A 79 -6.31 20.98 5.65
N TYR A 80 -7.51 21.51 5.45
CA TYR A 80 -7.73 22.90 5.04
C TYR A 80 -7.98 23.75 6.28
N ASP A 81 -7.11 24.73 6.52
CA ASP A 81 -7.29 25.68 7.62
C ASP A 81 -8.12 26.89 7.14
N GLU A 82 -9.34 27.00 7.66
CA GLU A 82 -10.25 28.09 7.33
C GLU A 82 -9.74 29.46 7.78
N LEU A 83 -8.85 29.53 8.78
CA LEU A 83 -8.29 30.81 9.26
C LEU A 83 -7.14 31.33 8.38
N GLY A 84 -6.38 30.44 7.73
CA GLY A 84 -5.18 30.78 6.99
C GLY A 84 -5.35 30.84 5.47
N ASN A 85 -6.44 30.33 4.90
CA ASN A 85 -6.56 30.03 3.46
C ASN A 85 -5.37 29.21 2.91
N THR A 86 -4.72 28.41 3.76
CA THR A 86 -3.56 27.58 3.39
C THR A 86 -3.85 26.10 3.62
N LEU A 87 -3.24 25.27 2.78
CA LEU A 87 -3.24 23.81 2.95
C LEU A 87 -2.11 23.46 3.90
N ASN A 88 -2.45 22.87 5.06
CA ASN A 88 -1.45 22.44 6.02
C ASN A 88 -1.25 20.92 5.92
N THR A 89 0.01 20.50 6.00
CA THR A 89 0.42 19.08 6.00
C THR A 89 1.17 18.69 7.27
N ASN A 90 1.21 19.57 8.26
CA ASN A 90 1.86 19.29 9.53
C ASN A 90 0.91 18.50 10.43
N CYS A 91 1.21 17.22 10.67
CA CYS A 91 0.38 16.31 11.45
C CYS A 91 1.21 15.48 12.42
N SER A 92 0.54 14.93 13.44
CA SER A 92 1.13 13.82 14.20
C SER A 92 1.05 12.54 13.36
N ARG A 93 2.22 11.97 13.03
CA ARG A 93 2.32 10.81 12.14
C ARG A 93 1.50 9.63 12.68
N HIS A 94 0.73 8.98 11.81
CA HIS A 94 -0.04 7.78 12.14
C HIS A 94 0.88 6.68 12.70
N PRO A 95 0.45 5.85 13.68
CA PRO A 95 1.30 4.84 14.33
C PRO A 95 2.05 3.90 13.38
N VAL A 96 1.44 3.62 12.21
CA VAL A 96 2.04 2.80 11.14
C VAL A 96 3.37 3.37 10.61
N PHE A 97 3.54 4.68 10.69
CA PHE A 97 4.72 5.43 10.24
C PHE A 97 5.66 5.83 11.39
N GLN A 98 5.42 5.30 12.59
CA GLN A 98 6.31 5.51 13.73
C GLN A 98 7.32 4.34 13.82
N PRO A 99 8.59 4.62 14.18
CA PRO A 99 9.60 3.59 14.30
C PRO A 99 9.29 2.67 15.48
N VAL A 100 9.29 1.36 15.24
CA VAL A 100 9.17 0.33 16.27
C VAL A 100 10.56 -0.09 16.70
N GLN A 101 10.83 -0.03 18.00
CA GLN A 101 12.07 -0.58 18.56
C GLN A 101 11.96 -2.11 18.62
N PHE A 102 12.46 -2.80 17.60
CA PHE A 102 12.58 -4.26 17.62
C PHE A 102 13.78 -4.65 18.48
N ARG A 103 13.54 -5.25 19.65
CA ARG A 103 14.58 -6.00 20.38
C ARG A 103 14.54 -7.43 19.85
N LEU A 104 15.54 -7.84 19.08
CA LEU A 104 15.65 -9.20 18.55
C LEU A 104 15.94 -10.18 19.69
N PRO A 105 15.04 -11.13 20.03
CA PRO A 105 15.31 -12.12 21.07
C PRO A 105 16.35 -13.17 20.65
N PHE A 106 16.59 -13.31 19.33
CA PHE A 106 17.53 -14.29 18.78
C PHE A 106 18.99 -13.80 18.76
N ALA A 107 19.21 -12.48 18.84
CA ALA A 107 20.56 -11.91 18.86
C ALA A 107 21.34 -12.26 20.14
N GLU A 108 20.65 -12.54 21.26
CA GLU A 108 21.29 -13.08 22.47
C GLU A 108 21.72 -14.55 22.32
N PHE A 109 21.06 -15.33 21.45
CA PHE A 109 21.28 -16.77 21.32
C PHE A 109 22.43 -17.14 20.37
N LEU A 110 22.76 -16.28 19.39
CA LEU A 110 23.87 -16.51 18.45
C LEU A 110 25.23 -16.00 18.95
N MET A 111 25.32 -15.45 20.18
CA MET A 111 26.54 -14.80 20.68
C MET A 111 27.73 -15.73 20.96
N GLU A 112 27.64 -17.04 20.72
CA GLU A 112 28.72 -17.97 21.06
C GLU A 112 29.65 -18.33 19.88
N ASP A 113 29.31 -18.05 18.61
CA ASP A 113 30.21 -18.38 17.51
C ASP A 113 30.14 -17.43 16.30
N SER A 114 31.32 -16.94 15.92
CA SER A 114 31.69 -16.33 14.63
C SER A 114 31.62 -14.80 14.49
N SER A 115 32.78 -14.17 14.69
CA SER A 115 33.13 -12.74 14.52
C SER A 115 32.97 -12.16 13.10
N THR A 116 32.47 -12.94 12.13
CA THR A 116 32.26 -12.55 10.73
C THR A 116 30.82 -12.16 10.40
N LEU A 117 29.84 -12.47 11.26
CA LEU A 117 28.44 -12.07 11.11
C LEU A 117 28.12 -10.72 11.80
N LEU A 118 29.11 -10.06 12.39
CA LEU A 118 28.92 -8.84 13.19
C LEU A 118 28.57 -7.59 12.34
N GLY A 119 28.97 -7.57 11.07
CA GLY A 119 28.76 -6.41 10.18
C GLY A 119 27.35 -6.33 9.61
N PHE A 120 26.70 -7.47 9.35
CA PHE A 120 25.36 -7.50 8.75
C PHE A 120 24.27 -7.23 9.78
N GLU A 121 24.42 -7.74 11.01
CA GLU A 121 23.49 -7.45 12.11
C GLU A 121 23.58 -6.00 12.59
N ALA A 122 24.79 -5.42 12.66
CA ALA A 122 24.97 -4.02 13.01
C ALA A 122 24.33 -3.08 11.95
N LEU A 123 24.46 -3.40 10.66
CA LEU A 123 23.84 -2.65 9.57
C LEU A 123 22.30 -2.72 9.62
N LEU A 124 21.74 -3.91 9.89
CA LEU A 124 20.29 -4.11 10.03
C LEU A 124 19.71 -3.46 11.29
N SER A 125 20.49 -3.35 12.37
CA SER A 125 20.07 -2.71 13.61
C SER A 125 20.00 -1.17 13.52
N SER A 126 20.76 -0.56 12.59
CA SER A 126 20.80 0.89 12.43
C SER A 126 19.60 1.46 11.67
N ILE A 127 18.84 0.62 10.95
CA ILE A 127 17.69 1.06 10.16
C ILE A 127 16.44 1.04 11.06
N PRO A 128 15.77 2.18 11.28
CA PRO A 128 14.52 2.21 12.03
C PRO A 128 13.46 1.40 11.28
N TRP A 129 12.93 0.37 11.94
CA TRP A 129 11.89 -0.48 11.39
C TRP A 129 10.53 0.19 11.58
N TYR A 130 9.79 0.37 10.48
CA TYR A 130 8.43 0.90 10.51
C TYR A 130 7.44 -0.25 10.27
N GLN A 131 6.29 -0.21 10.95
CA GLN A 131 5.19 -1.16 10.69
C GLN A 131 4.73 -1.09 9.22
N PHE A 132 4.87 0.10 8.62
CA PHE A 132 4.65 0.33 7.21
C PHE A 132 5.37 -0.65 6.27
N HIS A 133 6.58 -1.11 6.60
CA HIS A 133 7.32 -2.04 5.74
C HIS A 133 6.58 -3.38 5.52
N TRP A 134 5.78 -3.84 6.49
CA TRP A 134 4.96 -5.04 6.31
C TRP A 134 3.80 -4.80 5.35
N HIS A 135 3.17 -3.63 5.45
CA HIS A 135 2.14 -3.24 4.50
C HIS A 135 2.70 -3.09 3.08
N THR A 136 3.91 -2.55 2.91
CA THR A 136 4.53 -2.44 1.57
C THR A 136 4.84 -3.79 0.96
N ILE A 137 5.32 -4.77 1.74
CA ILE A 137 5.53 -6.14 1.23
C ILE A 137 4.21 -6.77 0.79
N CYS A 138 3.14 -6.63 1.58
CA CYS A 138 1.81 -7.12 1.18
C CYS A 138 1.33 -6.48 -0.13
N MET A 139 1.47 -5.16 -0.25
CA MET A 139 1.09 -4.43 -1.46
C MET A 139 1.96 -4.81 -2.67
N ALA A 140 3.28 -4.94 -2.51
CA ALA A 140 4.19 -5.36 -3.56
C ALA A 140 3.88 -6.78 -4.04
N SER A 141 3.60 -7.70 -3.11
CA SER A 141 3.20 -9.08 -3.44
C SER A 141 1.93 -9.10 -4.28
N PHE A 142 0.93 -8.29 -3.92
CA PHE A 142 -0.29 -8.16 -4.71
C PHE A 142 -0.03 -7.51 -6.08
N ALA A 143 0.78 -6.45 -6.13
CA ALA A 143 1.15 -5.75 -7.36
C ALA A 143 1.89 -6.64 -8.37
N SER A 144 2.64 -7.63 -7.89
CA SER A 144 3.37 -8.56 -8.75
C SER A 144 2.56 -9.78 -9.12
N ILE A 145 1.75 -10.33 -8.20
CA ILE A 145 1.01 -11.56 -8.47
C ILE A 145 -0.31 -11.27 -9.16
N VAL A 146 -1.12 -10.37 -8.60
CA VAL A 146 -2.53 -10.20 -8.98
C VAL A 146 -2.71 -9.09 -10.00
N ALA A 147 -2.06 -7.93 -9.80
CA ALA A 147 -2.27 -6.78 -10.67
C ALA A 147 -1.95 -7.03 -12.16
N PRO A 148 -0.93 -7.83 -12.56
CA PRO A 148 -0.65 -8.09 -13.97
C PRO A 148 -1.76 -8.86 -14.70
N PHE A 149 -2.64 -9.55 -13.95
CA PHE A 149 -3.82 -10.19 -14.52
C PHE A 149 -4.83 -9.19 -15.07
N GLY A 150 -4.86 -7.94 -14.61
CA GLY A 150 -5.65 -6.87 -15.24
C GLY A 150 -5.24 -6.65 -16.70
N GLY A 151 -3.94 -6.49 -16.93
CA GLY A 151 -3.40 -6.36 -18.29
C GLY A 151 -3.58 -7.62 -19.14
N PHE A 152 -3.56 -8.83 -18.53
CA PHE A 152 -3.88 -10.07 -19.25
C PHE A 152 -5.35 -10.15 -19.65
N PHE A 153 -6.27 -9.75 -18.76
CA PHE A 153 -7.69 -9.72 -19.03
C PHE A 153 -8.02 -8.75 -20.17
N ALA A 154 -7.47 -7.53 -20.13
CA ALA A 154 -7.61 -6.55 -21.20
C ALA A 154 -7.04 -7.08 -22.53
N SER A 155 -5.84 -7.66 -22.51
CA SER A 155 -5.23 -8.29 -23.68
C SER A 155 -6.05 -9.45 -24.25
N GLY A 156 -6.71 -10.24 -23.38
CA GLY A 156 -7.60 -11.33 -23.77
C GLY A 156 -8.90 -10.83 -24.38
N PHE A 157 -9.51 -9.82 -23.78
CA PHE A 157 -10.71 -9.16 -24.30
C PHE A 157 -10.46 -8.60 -25.71
N LYS A 158 -9.35 -7.87 -25.92
CA LYS A 158 -8.96 -7.34 -27.23
C LYS A 158 -8.90 -8.41 -28.32
N ARG A 159 -8.36 -9.58 -28.00
CA ARG A 159 -8.26 -10.71 -28.93
C ARG A 159 -9.60 -11.35 -29.25
N ALA A 160 -10.50 -11.42 -28.28
CA ALA A 160 -11.85 -11.94 -28.50
C ALA A 160 -12.64 -11.09 -29.51
N PHE A 161 -12.45 -9.78 -29.50
CA PHE A 161 -13.11 -8.85 -30.43
C PHE A 161 -12.32 -8.54 -31.71
N LYS A 162 -11.14 -9.15 -31.91
CA LYS A 162 -10.21 -8.85 -33.03
C LYS A 162 -9.82 -7.37 -33.12
N ILE A 163 -9.83 -6.66 -32.00
CA ILE A 163 -9.41 -5.27 -31.89
C ILE A 163 -7.98 -5.25 -31.32
N LYS A 164 -7.09 -4.43 -31.89
CA LYS A 164 -5.68 -4.38 -31.44
C LYS A 164 -5.47 -3.48 -30.23
N ASP A 165 -6.11 -2.31 -30.23
CA ASP A 165 -6.01 -1.29 -29.19
C ASP A 165 -7.40 -0.69 -28.93
N PHE A 166 -7.77 -0.44 -27.67
CA PHE A 166 -9.08 0.14 -27.31
C PHE A 166 -9.27 1.58 -27.81
N SER A 167 -8.17 2.30 -28.07
CA SER A 167 -8.18 3.67 -28.58
C SER A 167 -6.82 4.04 -29.18
N ASN A 168 -6.81 4.94 -30.17
CA ASN A 168 -5.62 5.55 -30.78
C ASN A 168 -5.30 6.94 -30.19
N THR A 169 -5.58 7.17 -28.90
CA THR A 169 -5.49 8.51 -28.28
C THR A 169 -4.09 9.13 -28.38
N ILE A 170 -3.03 8.34 -28.50
CA ILE A 170 -1.66 8.84 -28.71
C ILE A 170 -0.93 7.95 -29.74
N PRO A 171 -0.50 8.49 -30.90
CA PRO A 171 0.19 7.71 -31.93
C PRO A 171 1.53 7.17 -31.38
N GLY A 172 1.74 5.86 -31.52
CA GLY A 172 2.97 5.16 -31.09
C GLY A 172 3.05 4.75 -29.62
N HIS A 173 2.01 5.02 -28.79
CA HIS A 173 2.06 4.75 -27.34
C HIS A 173 1.09 3.65 -26.82
N GLY A 174 0.36 2.98 -27.71
CA GLY A 174 -0.67 2.00 -27.35
C GLY A 174 -1.92 2.65 -26.74
N GLY A 175 -2.90 1.85 -26.35
CA GLY A 175 -4.10 2.36 -25.70
C GLY A 175 -3.80 2.90 -24.30
N VAL A 176 -4.25 4.12 -23.99
CA VAL A 176 -4.20 4.68 -22.62
C VAL A 176 -4.90 3.74 -21.62
N MET A 177 -6.00 3.12 -22.05
CA MET A 177 -6.74 2.14 -21.26
C MET A 177 -5.89 0.91 -20.89
N ASP A 178 -5.04 0.42 -21.80
CA ASP A 178 -4.15 -0.73 -21.54
C ASP A 178 -3.14 -0.47 -20.41
N ARG A 179 -2.86 0.80 -20.09
CA ARG A 179 -1.95 1.20 -19.00
C ARG A 179 -2.68 1.38 -17.68
N PHE A 180 -4.00 1.64 -17.71
CA PHE A 180 -4.81 1.87 -16.52
C PHE A 180 -5.44 0.60 -15.96
N ASP A 181 -5.52 -0.49 -16.73
CA ASP A 181 -6.18 -1.72 -16.28
C ASP A 181 -5.55 -2.31 -15.00
N CYS A 182 -4.22 -2.41 -14.94
CA CYS A 182 -3.50 -2.86 -13.74
C CYS A 182 -3.61 -1.83 -12.59
N GLN A 183 -3.59 -0.54 -12.92
CA GLN A 183 -3.66 0.57 -11.96
C GLN A 183 -5.01 0.63 -11.26
N ILE A 184 -6.11 0.36 -11.97
CA ILE A 184 -7.46 0.33 -11.40
C ILE A 184 -7.59 -0.83 -10.40
N ILE A 185 -7.14 -2.03 -10.77
CA ILE A 185 -7.17 -3.20 -9.86
C ILE A 185 -6.37 -2.92 -8.60
N MET A 186 -5.17 -2.36 -8.74
CA MET A 186 -4.34 -1.99 -7.59
C MET A 186 -4.98 -0.89 -6.75
N GLY A 187 -5.55 0.14 -7.37
CA GLY A 187 -6.23 1.22 -6.66
C GLY A 187 -7.42 0.75 -5.83
N ILE A 188 -8.19 -0.23 -6.33
CA ILE A 188 -9.29 -0.87 -5.58
C ILE A 188 -8.72 -1.68 -4.42
N PHE A 189 -7.70 -2.49 -4.66
CA PHE A 189 -7.05 -3.28 -3.61
C PHE A 189 -6.51 -2.39 -2.49
N VAL A 190 -5.77 -1.33 -2.81
CA VAL A 190 -5.20 -0.42 -1.82
C VAL A 190 -6.30 0.30 -1.04
N TYR A 191 -7.39 0.71 -1.68
CA TYR A 191 -8.54 1.30 -1.00
C TYR A 191 -9.12 0.35 0.06
N VAL A 192 -9.41 -0.90 -0.32
CA VAL A 192 -9.96 -1.90 0.60
C VAL A 192 -8.95 -2.25 1.70
N TYR A 193 -7.68 -2.45 1.32
CA TYR A 193 -6.61 -2.81 2.24
C TYR A 193 -6.36 -1.71 3.28
N PHE A 194 -6.30 -0.45 2.86
CA PHE A 194 -6.13 0.69 3.75
C PHE A 194 -7.27 0.79 4.76
N HIS A 195 -8.53 0.74 4.30
CA HIS A 195 -9.68 0.83 5.19
C HIS A 195 -9.86 -0.38 6.12
N THR A 196 -9.34 -1.54 5.74
CA THR A 196 -9.49 -2.77 6.54
C THR A 196 -8.37 -2.94 7.57
N PHE A 197 -7.13 -2.64 7.20
CA PHE A 197 -5.95 -3.01 7.99
C PHE A 197 -5.17 -1.82 8.57
N ILE A 198 -5.30 -0.62 7.99
CA ILE A 198 -4.43 0.52 8.32
C ILE A 198 -5.21 1.61 9.04
N MET A 199 -6.46 1.86 8.66
CA MET A 199 -7.27 2.92 9.25
C MET A 199 -7.53 2.65 10.74
N VAL A 200 -6.85 3.41 11.62
CA VAL A 200 -7.18 3.42 13.05
C VAL A 200 -8.37 4.34 13.24
N THR A 201 -9.42 3.85 13.90
CA THR A 201 -10.62 4.64 14.13
C THR A 201 -10.34 5.71 15.19
N SER A 202 -10.25 6.97 14.78
CA SER A 202 -10.11 8.07 15.75
C SER A 202 -11.44 8.35 16.45
N PRO A 203 -11.45 8.81 17.72
CA PRO A 203 -12.67 9.16 18.44
C PRO A 203 -13.50 10.21 17.71
N HIS A 204 -12.85 11.15 17.02
CA HIS A 204 -13.52 12.18 16.22
C HIS A 204 -14.25 11.61 15.00
N HIS A 205 -13.66 10.61 14.31
CA HIS A 205 -14.33 9.92 13.22
C HIS A 205 -15.54 9.12 13.70
N LEU A 206 -15.44 8.44 14.84
CA LEU A 206 -16.57 7.77 15.48
C LEU A 206 -17.68 8.74 15.87
N LEU A 207 -17.34 9.86 16.50
CA LEU A 207 -18.30 10.90 16.85
C LEU A 207 -19.02 11.45 15.62
N ARG A 208 -18.32 11.69 14.51
CA ARG A 208 -18.93 12.15 13.26
C ARG A 208 -19.90 11.11 12.67
N GLN A 209 -19.57 9.81 12.77
CA GLN A 209 -20.49 8.74 12.37
C GLN A 209 -21.71 8.70 13.28
N VAL A 210 -21.53 8.81 14.60
CA VAL A 210 -22.64 8.86 15.57
C VAL A 210 -23.55 10.06 15.29
N TYR A 211 -23.00 11.25 15.04
CA TYR A 211 -23.79 12.44 14.71
C TYR A 211 -24.53 12.34 13.37
N SER A 212 -24.14 11.43 12.47
CA SER A 212 -24.89 11.17 11.24
C SER A 212 -26.12 10.27 11.44
N LEU A 213 -26.23 9.60 12.59
CA LEU A 213 -27.39 8.76 12.93
C LEU A 213 -28.61 9.61 13.32
N ARG A 214 -29.78 8.99 13.34
CA ARG A 214 -31.01 9.64 13.81
C ARG A 214 -30.89 9.97 15.31
N PRO A 215 -31.54 11.03 15.82
CA PRO A 215 -31.45 11.42 17.23
C PRO A 215 -31.81 10.29 18.22
N SER A 216 -32.77 9.43 17.87
CA SER A 216 -33.13 8.26 18.69
C SER A 216 -32.05 7.18 18.74
N ASP A 217 -31.31 6.98 17.64
CA ASP A 217 -30.22 6.01 17.56
C ASP A 217 -28.95 6.57 18.24
N GLN A 218 -28.75 7.89 18.22
CA GLN A 218 -27.70 8.57 18.99
C GLN A 218 -27.89 8.37 20.49
N LEU A 219 -29.11 8.52 20.99
CA LEU A 219 -29.43 8.35 22.41
C LEU A 219 -29.19 6.91 22.87
N LYS A 220 -29.63 5.92 22.07
CA LYS A 220 -29.35 4.49 22.33
C LYS A 220 -27.85 4.18 22.36
N PHE A 221 -27.08 4.77 21.44
CA PHE A 221 -25.64 4.61 21.42
C PHE A 221 -25.01 5.20 22.69
N TYR A 222 -25.43 6.39 23.10
CA TYR A 222 -24.96 7.03 24.33
C TYR A 222 -25.27 6.20 25.58
N GLU A 223 -26.49 5.68 25.71
CA GLU A 223 -26.89 4.81 26.81
C GLU A 223 -26.06 3.52 26.86
N ALA A 224 -25.92 2.83 25.72
CA ALA A 224 -25.13 1.60 25.61
C ALA A 224 -23.64 1.83 25.90
N LEU A 225 -23.09 2.96 25.45
CA LEU A 225 -21.71 3.35 25.74
C LEU A 225 -21.53 3.64 27.23
N THR A 226 -22.45 4.39 27.84
CA THR A 226 -22.42 4.75 29.26
C THR A 226 -22.52 3.50 30.13
N GLU A 227 -23.43 2.58 29.83
CA GLU A 227 -23.57 1.30 30.54
C GLU A 227 -22.29 0.45 30.41
N GLY A 228 -21.71 0.38 29.22
CA GLY A 228 -20.45 -0.34 28.97
C GLY A 228 -19.26 0.25 29.74
N LEU A 229 -19.18 1.59 29.84
CA LEU A 229 -18.14 2.28 30.60
C LEU A 229 -18.34 2.12 32.11
N ALA A 230 -19.59 2.14 32.60
CA ALA A 230 -19.93 1.89 34.00
C ALA A 230 -19.56 0.46 34.42
N LYS A 231 -19.84 -0.55 33.58
CA LYS A 231 -19.40 -1.95 33.82
C LYS A 231 -17.88 -2.11 33.91
N ARG A 232 -17.13 -1.25 33.22
CA ARG A 232 -15.65 -1.21 33.26
C ARG A 232 -15.09 -0.34 34.39
N GLY A 233 -15.94 0.32 35.18
CA GLY A 233 -15.55 1.21 36.27
C GLY A 233 -14.90 2.52 35.83
N ILE A 234 -15.08 2.93 34.57
CA ILE A 234 -14.46 4.15 34.01
C ILE A 234 -15.33 5.37 34.31
N VAL A 235 -16.65 5.20 34.35
CA VAL A 235 -17.64 6.25 34.63
C VAL A 235 -18.50 5.75 35.80
N PRO A 236 -18.90 6.63 36.75
CA PRO A 236 -19.84 6.25 37.79
C PRO A 236 -21.15 5.72 37.18
N ALA A 237 -21.71 4.67 37.77
CA ALA A 237 -23.02 4.16 37.37
C ALA A 237 -24.06 5.28 37.63
N VAL A 238 -24.74 5.69 36.56
CA VAL A 238 -25.83 6.68 36.58
C VAL A 238 -27.12 5.99 36.97
#